data_AF-A0A0C9Y5P3-F1
#
_entry.id   AF-A0A0C9Y5P3-F1
#
_cell.length_a   1.000
_cell.length_b   1.000
_cell.length_c   1.000
_cell.angle_alpha   90.00
_cell.angle_beta   90.00
_cell.angle_gamma   90.00
#
_symmetry.space_group_name_H-M   'P 1'
#
loop_
_entity.id
_entity.type
_entity.pdbx_description
1 polymer ?
#
loop_
_entity_poly.entity_id
_entity_poly.type
_entity_poly.pdbx_seq_one_letter_code
_entity_poly.pdbx_strand_id
1 'polypeptide(L)'
;MFVAPGDGAFTLSHKGGEHEAFEDLAQQVVDMHGIRYADSRTWHNWIELQMDHWTLQMDRLVNAYLNYCYHDMGDGLPAPEESENSAQCLTDTELVNLFSKYHHAMLPYKPHHLYSNEVLIYHGYIRCSPVLPTVAVSLWTLATYHQIHRICPWFSIQAQCKLLCHLHDVCLHSFL
;
A
#
# COMPACT_ATOMS: atom_id res chain seq x y z
N MET A 1 52.58 -37.31 8.65
CA MET A 1 53.21 -36.31 9.54
C MET A 1 54.21 -35.51 8.69
N PHE A 2 54.29 -34.20 8.93
CA PHE A 2 55.12 -33.15 8.29
C PHE A 2 54.44 -32.21 7.26
N VAL A 3 53.78 -31.22 7.87
CA VAL A 3 53.54 -29.79 7.58
C VAL A 3 54.06 -29.20 6.26
N ALA A 4 53.16 -28.50 5.56
CA ALA A 4 53.44 -27.56 4.48
C ALA A 4 53.76 -26.15 5.03
N PRO A 5 54.86 -25.50 4.61
CA PRO A 5 55.17 -24.12 4.97
C PRO A 5 54.86 -23.16 3.80
N GLY A 6 54.04 -22.14 4.08
CA GLY A 6 53.82 -21.05 3.14
C GLY A 6 52.60 -20.21 3.48
N ASP A 7 52.69 -19.44 4.58
CA ASP A 7 51.81 -18.32 4.86
C ASP A 7 51.73 -17.39 3.64
N GLY A 8 50.61 -17.42 2.93
CA GLY A 8 50.20 -16.41 2.00
C GLY A 8 48.99 -15.69 2.58
N ALA A 9 49.24 -14.82 3.56
CA ALA A 9 48.28 -13.81 3.97
C ALA A 9 47.80 -13.10 2.70
N PHE A 10 46.55 -13.35 2.27
CA PHE A 10 45.91 -12.54 1.25
C PHE A 10 45.60 -11.19 1.89
N THR A 11 46.59 -10.32 1.85
CA THR A 11 46.41 -8.89 1.93
C THR A 11 45.54 -8.50 0.74
N LEU A 12 44.22 -8.43 0.99
CA LEU A 12 43.30 -7.70 0.13
C LEU A 12 43.79 -6.25 0.10
N SER A 13 44.61 -5.97 -0.90
CA SER A 13 45.14 -4.67 -1.20
C SER A 13 43.97 -3.77 -1.57
N HIS A 14 43.80 -2.71 -0.79
CA HIS A 14 42.85 -1.63 -0.97
C HIS A 14 43.24 -0.76 -2.19
N LYS A 15 43.17 -1.32 -3.39
CA LYS A 15 43.22 -0.57 -4.65
C LYS A 15 41.98 -0.90 -5.45
N GLY A 16 40.93 -0.11 -5.24
CA GLY A 16 39.71 -0.10 -6.03
C GLY A 16 39.98 0.30 -7.48
N GLY A 17 40.47 -0.64 -8.28
CA GLY A 17 40.53 -0.55 -9.75
C GLY A 17 39.61 -1.57 -10.43
N GLU A 18 38.96 -2.42 -9.65
CA GLU A 18 38.04 -3.44 -10.14
C GLU A 18 36.63 -2.91 -10.45
N HIS A 19 36.34 -1.63 -10.18
CA HIS A 19 35.09 -1.02 -10.62
C HIS A 19 35.16 -0.53 -12.07
N GLU A 20 36.27 0.11 -12.47
CA GLU A 20 36.44 0.67 -13.82
C GLU A 20 36.47 -0.43 -14.90
N ALA A 21 37.13 -1.57 -14.62
CA ALA A 21 37.21 -2.69 -15.57
C ALA A 21 35.85 -3.36 -15.84
N PHE A 22 34.92 -3.31 -14.88
CA PHE A 22 33.58 -3.87 -15.05
C PHE A 22 32.63 -2.88 -15.74
N GLU A 23 32.80 -1.57 -15.56
CA GLU A 23 32.03 -0.56 -16.30
C GLU A 23 32.35 -0.57 -17.79
N ASP A 24 33.63 -0.70 -18.16
CA ASP A 24 34.06 -0.77 -19.57
C ASP A 24 33.54 -2.04 -20.28
N LEU A 25 33.49 -3.16 -19.54
CA LEU A 25 32.92 -4.42 -20.03
C LEU A 25 31.39 -4.33 -20.15
N ALA A 26 30.73 -3.70 -19.18
CA ALA A 26 29.29 -3.48 -19.20
C ALA A 26 28.87 -2.57 -20.37
N GLN A 27 29.64 -1.51 -20.63
CA GLN A 27 29.39 -0.58 -21.74
C GLN A 27 29.53 -1.29 -23.10
N GLN A 28 30.57 -2.11 -23.28
CA GLN A 28 30.74 -2.91 -24.50
C GLN A 28 29.61 -3.93 -24.72
N VAL A 29 29.06 -4.51 -23.64
CA VAL A 29 27.94 -5.45 -23.74
C VAL A 29 26.62 -4.74 -24.07
N VAL A 30 26.40 -3.53 -23.55
CA VAL A 30 25.24 -2.67 -23.86
C VAL A 30 25.26 -2.19 -25.31
N ASP A 31 26.42 -1.82 -25.84
CA ASP A 31 26.57 -1.39 -27.24
C ASP A 31 26.39 -2.55 -28.24
N MET A 32 26.69 -3.79 -27.82
CA MET A 32 26.59 -4.98 -28.69
C MET A 32 25.20 -5.63 -28.69
N HIS A 33 24.40 -5.46 -27.63
CA HIS A 33 23.05 -6.01 -27.52
C HIS A 33 22.04 -4.88 -27.33
N GLY A 34 21.55 -4.34 -28.46
CA GLY A 34 20.54 -3.27 -28.54
C GLY A 34 19.70 -3.10 -27.28
N ILE A 35 20.11 -2.12 -26.48
CA ILE A 35 19.47 -1.53 -25.30
C ILE A 35 18.31 -2.37 -24.75
N ARG A 36 18.62 -3.29 -23.83
CA ARG A 36 17.62 -3.69 -22.83
C ARG A 36 17.44 -2.52 -21.88
N TYR A 37 16.24 -1.98 -21.84
CA TYR A 37 15.85 -0.93 -20.88
C TYR A 37 16.15 -1.44 -19.46
N ALA A 38 17.25 -1.00 -18.87
CA ALA A 38 17.55 -1.27 -17.48
C ALA A 38 16.63 -0.36 -16.66
N ASP A 39 15.54 -0.93 -16.13
CA ASP A 39 14.68 -0.20 -15.21
C ASP A 39 15.51 0.17 -13.97
N SER A 40 15.88 1.44 -13.87
CA SER A 40 16.64 2.00 -12.75
C SER A 40 15.78 2.18 -11.49
N ARG A 41 14.48 1.87 -11.56
CA ARG A 41 13.59 1.87 -10.42
C ARG A 41 13.84 0.63 -9.59
N THR A 42 14.72 0.76 -8.62
CA THR A 42 14.84 -0.23 -7.56
C THR A 42 13.53 -0.28 -6.78
N TRP A 43 13.15 -1.46 -6.28
CA TRP A 43 12.00 -1.62 -5.39
C TRP A 43 12.04 -0.64 -4.20
N HIS A 44 13.24 -0.27 -3.77
CA HIS A 44 13.50 0.77 -2.81
C HIS A 44 12.92 2.14 -3.21
N ASN A 45 13.20 2.62 -4.43
CA ASN A 45 12.67 3.89 -4.94
C ASN A 45 11.13 3.91 -4.96
N TRP A 46 10.49 2.78 -5.26
CA TRP A 46 9.03 2.67 -5.22
C TRP A 46 8.46 2.82 -3.81
N ILE A 47 9.09 2.17 -2.83
CA ILE A 47 8.68 2.28 -1.42
C ILE A 47 8.88 3.69 -0.90
N GLU A 48 10.03 4.31 -1.19
CA GLU A 48 10.33 5.67 -0.77
C GLU A 48 9.31 6.66 -1.33
N LEU A 49 9.03 6.60 -2.64
CA LEU A 49 8.02 7.46 -3.26
C LEU A 49 6.63 7.23 -2.66
N GLN A 50 6.25 5.98 -2.39
CA GLN A 50 4.96 5.69 -1.77
C GLN A 50 4.89 6.23 -0.33
N MET A 51 5.97 6.12 0.42
CA MET A 51 6.09 6.64 1.78
C MET A 51 6.05 8.17 1.80
N ASP A 52 6.71 8.83 0.86
CA ASP A 52 6.64 10.29 0.67
C ASP A 52 5.21 10.73 0.38
N HIS A 53 4.50 10.03 -0.52
CA HIS A 53 3.11 10.34 -0.82
C HIS A 53 2.17 10.14 0.36
N TRP A 54 2.40 9.13 1.22
CA TRP A 54 1.67 9.00 2.49
C TRP A 54 1.99 10.13 3.46
N THR A 55 3.27 10.49 3.58
CA THR A 55 3.74 11.55 4.49
C THR A 55 3.12 12.89 4.13
N LEU A 56 3.05 13.23 2.84
CA LEU A 56 2.47 14.48 2.34
C LEU A 56 0.99 14.66 2.68
N GLN A 57 0.24 13.57 2.82
CA GLN A 57 -1.19 13.60 3.10
C GLN A 57 -1.52 13.32 4.57
N MET A 58 -0.56 12.84 5.37
CA MET A 58 -0.82 12.27 6.70
C MET A 58 -1.59 13.22 7.63
N ASP A 59 -1.19 14.49 7.72
CA ASP A 59 -1.87 15.47 8.58
C ASP A 59 -3.36 15.64 8.21
N ARG A 60 -3.68 15.59 6.91
CA ARG A 60 -5.06 15.68 6.43
C ARG A 60 -5.83 14.40 6.70
N LEU A 61 -5.20 13.25 6.53
CA LEU A 61 -5.80 11.96 6.86
C LEU A 61 -6.16 11.87 8.35
N VAL A 62 -5.27 12.35 9.23
CA VAL A 62 -5.54 12.43 10.67
C VAL A 62 -6.73 13.33 10.96
N ASN A 63 -6.78 14.53 10.36
CA ASN A 63 -7.92 15.43 10.54
C ASN A 63 -9.24 14.82 10.03
N ALA A 64 -9.22 14.18 8.86
CA ALA A 64 -10.38 13.46 8.32
C ALA A 64 -10.81 12.32 9.26
N TYR A 65 -9.85 11.59 9.84
CA TYR A 65 -10.12 10.51 10.78
C TYR A 65 -10.74 11.02 12.08
N LEU A 66 -10.27 12.15 12.61
CA LEU A 66 -10.84 12.77 13.80
C LEU A 66 -12.27 13.26 13.55
N ASN A 67 -12.54 13.86 12.38
CA ASN A 67 -13.89 14.23 11.98
C ASN A 67 -14.79 13.00 11.86
N TYR A 68 -14.32 11.93 11.21
CA TYR A 68 -15.03 10.65 11.15
C TYR A 68 -15.37 10.15 12.56
N CYS A 69 -14.39 10.09 13.48
CA CYS A 69 -14.61 9.63 14.86
C CYS A 69 -15.63 10.50 15.62
N TYR A 70 -15.69 11.79 15.33
CA TYR A 70 -16.66 12.69 15.97
C TYR A 70 -18.09 12.44 15.49
N HIS A 71 -18.25 12.02 14.23
CA HIS A 71 -19.56 11.74 13.61
C HIS A 71 -19.99 10.27 13.68
N ASP A 72 -19.09 9.36 14.03
CA ASP A 72 -19.38 7.93 14.10
C ASP A 72 -20.46 7.64 15.18
N MET A 73 -21.64 7.21 14.72
CA MET A 73 -22.75 6.81 15.58
C MET A 73 -22.59 5.40 16.16
N GLY A 74 -21.46 4.73 15.87
CA GLY A 74 -21.12 3.40 16.35
C GLY A 74 -21.70 2.27 15.49
N ASP A 75 -22.39 2.59 14.40
CA ASP A 75 -22.88 1.63 13.41
C ASP A 75 -21.86 1.36 12.28
N GLY A 76 -20.74 2.09 12.25
CA GLY A 76 -19.69 1.92 11.26
C GLY A 76 -20.15 2.23 9.83
N LEU A 77 -21.27 2.95 9.69
CA LEU A 77 -21.79 3.42 8.42
C LEU A 77 -21.61 4.94 8.35
N PRO A 78 -21.22 5.49 7.20
CA PRO A 78 -21.25 6.94 7.03
C PRO A 78 -22.70 7.39 7.23
N ALA A 79 -22.89 8.44 8.03
CA ALA A 79 -24.20 9.07 8.20
C ALA A 79 -24.77 9.40 6.81
N PRO A 80 -26.08 9.19 6.56
CA PRO A 80 -26.69 9.61 5.30
C PRO A 80 -26.59 11.12 5.17
N GLU A 81 -25.61 11.62 4.43
CA GLU A 81 -25.50 13.05 4.18
C GLU A 81 -26.58 13.46 3.18
N GLU A 82 -27.35 14.48 3.55
CA GLU A 82 -28.29 15.12 2.65
C GLU A 82 -27.53 15.75 1.48
N SER A 83 -27.83 15.29 0.27
CA SER A 83 -27.13 15.67 -0.95
C SER A 83 -27.26 17.17 -1.21
N GLU A 84 -26.19 17.92 -1.01
CA GLU A 84 -26.04 19.23 -1.63
C GLU A 84 -25.75 19.02 -3.13
N ASN A 85 -26.72 19.41 -3.96
CA ASN A 85 -26.89 19.12 -5.40
C ASN A 85 -25.73 19.55 -6.35
N SER A 86 -24.51 19.79 -5.88
CA SER A 86 -23.37 20.21 -6.72
C SER A 86 -21.98 19.71 -6.28
N ALA A 87 -21.88 18.78 -5.32
CA ALA A 87 -20.58 18.28 -4.89
C ALA A 87 -19.96 17.33 -5.93
N GLN A 88 -18.70 17.57 -6.31
CA GLN A 88 -17.90 16.59 -7.03
C GLN A 88 -17.84 15.29 -6.23
N CYS A 89 -17.80 14.15 -6.89
CA CYS A 89 -17.97 12.85 -6.26
C CYS A 89 -16.90 11.86 -6.71
N LEU A 90 -16.38 11.10 -5.75
CA LEU A 90 -15.47 9.99 -6.01
C LEU A 90 -16.29 8.79 -6.49
N THR A 91 -16.04 8.33 -7.72
CA THR A 91 -16.88 7.35 -8.43
C THR A 91 -16.17 6.01 -8.75
N ASP A 92 -14.83 5.97 -8.74
CA ASP A 92 -14.05 4.79 -9.16
C ASP A 92 -13.35 4.10 -7.98
N THR A 93 -14.10 3.76 -6.93
CA THR A 93 -13.52 3.06 -5.78
C THR A 93 -14.45 1.96 -5.29
N GLU A 94 -13.90 0.76 -5.25
CA GLU A 94 -14.57 -0.40 -4.71
C GLU A 94 -14.51 -0.34 -3.18
N LEU A 95 -15.67 -0.36 -2.51
CA LEU A 95 -15.73 -0.31 -1.05
C LEU A 95 -15.98 -1.70 -0.47
N VAL A 96 -15.10 -2.12 0.43
CA VAL A 96 -15.17 -3.40 1.13
C VAL A 96 -15.56 -3.15 2.59
N ASN A 97 -16.64 -3.78 3.04
CA ASN A 97 -17.10 -3.76 4.42
C ASN A 97 -17.43 -5.19 4.89
N LEU A 98 -17.45 -5.42 6.20
CA LEU A 98 -17.80 -6.71 6.81
C LEU A 98 -19.29 -7.06 6.65
N PHE A 99 -20.17 -6.05 6.65
CA PHE A 99 -21.63 -6.27 6.69
C PHE A 99 -22.38 -5.92 5.41
N SER A 100 -21.87 -4.96 4.65
CA SER A 100 -22.54 -4.47 3.44
C SER A 100 -21.93 -5.11 2.22
N LYS A 101 -22.76 -5.68 1.35
CA LYS A 101 -22.33 -6.24 0.07
C LYS A 101 -21.45 -5.23 -0.68
N TYR A 102 -20.36 -5.74 -1.24
CA TYR A 102 -19.44 -5.01 -2.11
C TYR A 102 -20.21 -4.08 -3.08
N HIS A 103 -19.94 -2.78 -3.02
CA HIS A 103 -20.62 -1.80 -3.85
C HIS A 103 -19.68 -0.65 -4.25
N HIS A 104 -19.93 -0.11 -5.43
CA HIS A 104 -19.41 1.19 -5.83
C HIS A 104 -20.26 2.26 -5.16
N ALA A 105 -19.65 3.07 -4.30
CA ALA A 105 -20.34 4.21 -3.70
C ALA A 105 -19.85 5.51 -4.33
N MET A 106 -20.80 6.41 -4.53
CA MET A 106 -20.55 7.80 -4.86
C MET A 106 -20.32 8.56 -3.55
N LEU A 107 -19.05 8.85 -3.23
CA LEU A 107 -18.69 9.61 -2.03
C LEU A 107 -18.53 11.10 -2.37
N PRO A 108 -19.31 12.01 -1.75
CA PRO A 108 -19.20 13.44 -2.02
C PRO A 108 -17.89 14.00 -1.47
N TYR A 109 -17.23 14.85 -2.26
CA TYR A 109 -16.11 15.68 -1.80
C TYR A 109 -16.64 16.85 -0.97
N LYS A 110 -16.00 17.12 0.16
CA LYS A 110 -16.13 18.41 0.83
C LYS A 110 -15.20 19.44 0.17
N PRO A 111 -15.51 20.75 0.24
CA PRO A 111 -14.75 21.80 -0.47
C PRO A 111 -13.26 21.88 -0.13
N HIS A 112 -12.85 21.35 1.03
CA HIS A 112 -11.49 21.42 1.54
C HIS A 112 -10.66 20.15 1.29
N HIS A 113 -11.29 19.09 0.76
CA HIS A 113 -10.61 17.82 0.49
C HIS A 113 -9.73 17.94 -0.75
N LEU A 114 -8.42 17.68 -0.58
CA LEU A 114 -7.44 17.70 -1.67
C LEU A 114 -7.12 16.30 -2.20
N TYR A 115 -7.22 15.29 -1.34
CA TYR A 115 -6.83 13.93 -1.66
C TYR A 115 -8.02 12.98 -1.60
N SER A 116 -8.04 11.97 -2.49
CA SER A 116 -9.10 10.95 -2.51
C SER A 116 -9.16 10.12 -1.21
N ASN A 117 -8.02 9.94 -0.55
CA ASN A 117 -7.95 9.26 0.74
C ASN A 117 -8.54 10.09 1.89
N GLU A 118 -8.48 11.42 1.80
CA GLU A 118 -9.11 12.32 2.76
C GLU A 118 -10.64 12.14 2.74
N VAL A 119 -11.23 12.11 1.54
CA VAL A 119 -12.66 11.83 1.32
C VAL A 119 -13.03 10.47 1.90
N LEU A 120 -12.24 9.44 1.63
CA LEU A 120 -12.60 8.11 2.11
C LEU A 120 -12.53 7.97 3.60
N ILE A 121 -11.49 8.51 4.24
CA ILE A 121 -11.37 8.43 5.69
C ILE A 121 -12.53 9.18 6.34
N TYR A 122 -12.91 10.33 5.79
CA TYR A 122 -14.08 11.07 6.24
C TYR A 122 -15.36 10.21 6.22
N HIS A 123 -15.50 9.34 5.21
CA HIS A 123 -16.60 8.38 5.08
C HIS A 123 -16.35 7.01 5.74
N GLY A 124 -15.27 6.85 6.50
CA GLY A 124 -14.98 5.62 7.25
C GLY A 124 -14.24 4.53 6.47
N TYR A 125 -13.57 4.87 5.38
CA TYR A 125 -12.82 3.94 4.53
C TYR A 125 -11.36 4.36 4.37
N ILE A 126 -10.48 3.41 4.09
CA ILE A 126 -9.08 3.68 3.77
C ILE A 126 -8.61 2.78 2.62
N ARG A 127 -7.75 3.32 1.76
CA ARG A 127 -7.17 2.61 0.62
C ARG A 127 -5.77 2.11 0.93
N CYS A 128 -5.35 1.10 0.18
CA CYS A 128 -3.99 0.55 0.28
C CYS A 128 -2.93 1.37 -0.49
N SER A 129 -3.34 2.40 -1.25
CA SER A 129 -2.46 3.23 -2.07
C SER A 129 -2.71 4.73 -1.83
N PRO A 130 -1.65 5.55 -1.74
CA PRO A 130 -1.77 6.99 -1.52
C PRO A 130 -2.21 7.79 -2.77
N VAL A 131 -2.05 7.22 -3.98
CA VAL A 131 -2.17 7.98 -5.25
C VAL A 131 -3.25 7.44 -6.18
N LEU A 132 -3.24 6.13 -6.46
CA LEU A 132 -4.16 5.48 -7.40
C LEU A 132 -4.80 4.29 -6.74
N PRO A 133 -6.02 4.44 -6.23
CA PRO A 133 -6.51 3.42 -5.35
C PRO A 133 -7.82 2.83 -5.82
N THR A 134 -7.75 1.56 -6.20
CA THR A 134 -8.87 0.83 -6.80
C THR A 134 -9.85 0.31 -5.75
N VAL A 135 -9.34 -0.05 -4.57
CA VAL A 135 -10.11 -0.68 -3.49
C VAL A 135 -9.87 0.05 -2.17
N ALA A 136 -10.94 0.30 -1.43
CA ALA A 136 -10.94 0.83 -0.08
C ALA A 136 -11.64 -0.13 0.87
N VAL A 137 -11.11 -0.27 2.09
CA VAL A 137 -11.67 -1.13 3.13
C VAL A 137 -12.18 -0.24 4.25
N SER A 138 -13.33 -0.60 4.85
CA SER A 138 -13.87 0.16 5.97
C SER A 138 -12.93 0.09 7.18
N LEU A 139 -12.75 1.23 7.85
CA LEU A 139 -11.98 1.34 9.08
C LEU A 139 -12.54 0.40 10.16
N TRP A 140 -13.86 0.23 10.18
CA TRP A 140 -14.53 -0.70 11.08
C TRP A 140 -14.13 -2.16 10.81
N THR A 141 -14.05 -2.60 9.54
CA THR A 141 -13.57 -3.95 9.20
C THR A 141 -12.14 -4.18 9.68
N LEU A 142 -11.26 -3.18 9.54
CA LEU A 142 -9.89 -3.26 10.06
C LEU A 142 -9.86 -3.32 11.59
N ALA A 143 -10.69 -2.51 12.26
CA ALA A 143 -10.82 -2.53 13.71
C ALA A 143 -11.32 -3.89 14.22
N THR A 144 -12.32 -4.49 13.56
CA THR A 144 -12.80 -5.84 13.88
C THR A 144 -11.69 -6.88 13.73
N TYR A 145 -10.93 -6.84 12.63
CA TYR A 145 -9.78 -7.73 12.44
C TYR A 145 -8.74 -7.56 13.57
N HIS A 146 -8.43 -6.33 13.97
CA HIS A 146 -7.52 -6.07 15.09
C HIS A 146 -8.03 -6.68 16.41
N GLN A 147 -9.32 -6.58 16.71
CA GLN A 147 -9.87 -7.20 17.93
C GLN A 147 -9.85 -8.73 17.86
N ILE A 148 -10.17 -9.32 16.70
CA ILE A 148 -10.08 -10.77 16.50
C ILE A 148 -8.64 -11.25 16.70
N HIS A 149 -7.66 -10.56 16.10
CA HIS A 149 -6.24 -10.93 16.19
C HIS A 149 -5.68 -10.78 17.62
N ARG A 150 -6.24 -9.89 18.45
CA ARG A 150 -5.88 -9.79 19.87
C ARG A 150 -6.32 -11.01 20.68
N ILE A 151 -7.47 -11.60 20.34
CA ILE A 151 -8.03 -12.77 21.02
C ILE A 151 -7.42 -14.06 20.46
N CYS A 152 -7.25 -14.12 19.15
CA CYS A 152 -6.71 -15.26 18.43
C CYS A 152 -5.61 -14.81 17.45
N PRO A 153 -4.34 -14.78 17.88
CA PRO A 153 -3.20 -14.41 17.02
C PRO A 153 -2.99 -15.34 15.82
N TRP A 154 -3.59 -16.54 15.86
CA TRP A 154 -3.56 -17.50 14.76
C TRP A 154 -4.54 -17.15 13.63
N PHE A 155 -5.45 -16.21 13.87
CA PHE A 155 -6.36 -15.73 12.85
C PHE A 155 -5.62 -14.82 11.87
N SER A 156 -5.14 -15.42 10.77
CA SER A 156 -4.31 -14.72 9.80
C SER A 156 -5.10 -13.72 8.96
N ILE A 157 -4.39 -12.74 8.40
CA ILE A 157 -4.97 -11.81 7.41
C ILE A 157 -5.58 -12.56 6.21
N GLN A 158 -4.98 -13.68 5.79
CA GLN A 158 -5.51 -14.50 4.71
C GLN A 158 -6.86 -15.13 5.10
N ALA A 159 -7.03 -15.55 6.36
CA ALA A 159 -8.32 -16.04 6.85
C ALA A 159 -9.38 -14.94 6.84
N GLN A 160 -9.02 -13.71 7.24
CA GLN A 160 -9.91 -12.55 7.13
C GLN A 160 -10.28 -12.23 5.67
N CYS A 161 -9.33 -12.28 4.74
CA CYS A 161 -9.62 -12.08 3.32
C CYS A 161 -10.59 -13.16 2.79
N LYS A 162 -10.37 -14.43 3.14
CA LYS A 162 -11.30 -15.52 2.77
C LYS A 162 -12.68 -15.32 3.36
N LEU A 163 -12.77 -14.90 4.63
CA LEU A 163 -14.04 -14.56 5.27
C LEU A 163 -14.77 -13.46 4.48
N LEU A 164 -14.08 -12.36 4.15
CA LEU A 164 -14.66 -11.28 3.35
C LEU A 164 -15.10 -11.78 1.97
N CYS A 165 -14.28 -12.57 1.28
CA CYS A 165 -14.64 -13.18 0.00
C CYS A 165 -15.92 -14.02 0.10
N HIS A 166 -16.05 -14.86 1.13
CA HIS A 166 -17.25 -15.65 1.37
C HIS A 166 -18.47 -14.79 1.71
N LEU A 167 -18.31 -13.69 2.45
CA LEU A 167 -19.40 -12.76 2.76
C LEU A 167 -19.89 -12.00 1.52
N HIS A 168 -19.01 -11.75 0.55
CA HIS A 168 -19.33 -11.00 -0.68
C HIS A 168 -19.65 -11.88 -1.89
N ASP A 169 -19.67 -13.21 -1.73
CA ASP A 169 -19.80 -14.18 -2.82
C ASP A 169 -18.73 -14.02 -3.93
N VAL A 170 -17.50 -13.63 -3.56
CA VAL A 170 -16.37 -13.44 -4.49
C VAL A 170 -15.34 -14.56 -4.31
N CYS A 171 -14.78 -15.07 -5.39
CA CYS A 171 -13.69 -16.05 -5.32
C CYS A 171 -12.35 -15.36 -5.05
N LEU A 172 -11.63 -15.82 -4.01
CA LEU A 172 -10.23 -15.45 -3.82
C LEU A 172 -9.38 -16.19 -4.86
N HIS A 173 -8.85 -15.49 -5.86
CA HIS A 173 -7.91 -16.09 -6.79
C HIS A 173 -6.62 -16.42 -6.03
N SER A 174 -6.21 -17.69 -6.06
CA SER A 174 -4.96 -18.12 -5.43
C SER A 174 -3.81 -17.70 -6.36
N PHE A 175 -3.02 -16.70 -5.96
CA PHE A 175 -1.73 -16.44 -6.59
C PHE A 175 -0.75 -17.47 -6.01
N LEU A 176 -0.62 -18.60 -6.72
CA LEU A 176 0.39 -19.63 -6.49
C LEU A 176 1.66 -19.29 -7.26
#